data_AF-A0A3A9EKZ5-F1
#
_entry.id   AF-A0A3A9EKZ5-F1
#
_cell.length_a   1.000
_cell.length_b   1.000
_cell.length_c   1.000
_cell.angle_alpha   90.00
_cell.angle_beta   90.00
_cell.angle_gamma   90.00
#
_symmetry.space_group_name_H-M   'P 1'
#
loop_
_entity.id
_entity.type
_entity.pdbx_description
1 polymer ?
#
loop_
_entity_poly.entity_id
_entity_poly.type
_entity_poly.pdbx_seq_one_letter_code
_entity_poly.pdbx_strand_id
1 'polypeptide(L)'
;MSACRGCGRAIDWIKTTAGKNMPVDPEPVFLIEGDGRDRFVTDDGAVIVGRVAHPEEESRDLPVAFVPHWKTCPNAGDFRRSGRG
;
A
#
# COMPACT_ATOMS: atom_id res chain seq x y z
N MET A 1 4.06 13.57 -7.29
CA MET A 1 3.20 13.33 -6.12
C MET A 1 1.81 13.82 -6.38
N SER A 2 0.83 12.93 -6.27
CA SER A 2 -0.59 13.30 -6.24
C SER A 2 -1.02 13.54 -4.80
N ALA A 3 -2.15 14.22 -4.58
CA ALA A 3 -2.76 14.33 -3.26
C ALA A 3 -4.08 13.56 -3.24
N CYS A 4 -4.34 12.85 -2.15
CA CYS A 4 -5.60 12.18 -1.90
C CYS A 4 -6.72 13.23 -1.80
N ARG A 5 -7.76 13.08 -2.60
CA ARG A 5 -8.91 14.00 -2.61
C ARG A 5 -9.73 13.95 -1.31
N GLY A 6 -9.61 12.87 -0.55
CA GLY A 6 -10.34 12.71 0.71
C GLY A 6 -9.63 13.36 1.88
N CYS A 7 -8.37 13.00 2.10
CA CYS A 7 -7.63 13.42 3.30
C CYS A 7 -6.54 14.47 3.03
N GLY A 8 -6.27 14.81 1.77
CA GLY A 8 -5.25 15.79 1.37
C GLY A 8 -3.80 15.30 1.45
N ARG A 9 -3.53 14.09 1.96
CA ARG A 9 -2.17 13.55 2.09
C ARG A 9 -1.57 13.22 0.71
N ALA A 10 -0.24 13.29 0.62
CA ALA A 10 0.49 12.86 -0.56
C ALA A 10 0.28 11.36 -0.81
N ILE A 11 0.10 11.00 -2.08
CA ILE A 11 -0.01 9.63 -2.56
C ILE A 11 0.78 9.49 -3.85
N ASP A 12 1.28 8.29 -4.07
CA ASP A 12 1.81 7.86 -5.36
C ASP A 12 0.91 6.79 -5.98
N TRP A 13 1.08 6.58 -7.28
CA TRP A 13 0.27 5.66 -8.06
C TRP A 13 1.16 4.58 -8.64
N ILE A 14 0.92 3.34 -8.21
CA ILE A 14 1.61 2.18 -8.75
C ILE A 14 0.65 1.40 -9.61
N LYS A 15 1.05 1.08 -10.85
CA LYS A 15 0.29 0.19 -11.71
C LYS A 15 0.57 -1.24 -11.29
N THR A 16 -0.42 -1.89 -10.69
CA THR A 16 -0.31 -3.29 -10.29
C THR A 16 -0.14 -4.22 -11.50
N THR A 17 0.42 -5.40 -11.29
CA THR A 17 0.52 -6.45 -12.32
C THR A 17 -0.84 -6.86 -12.88
N ALA A 18 -1.92 -6.70 -12.11
CA ALA A 18 -3.31 -6.87 -12.55
C ALA A 18 -3.84 -5.70 -13.42
N GLY A 19 -2.99 -4.73 -13.76
CA GLY A 19 -3.31 -3.60 -14.65
C GLY A 19 -4.05 -2.44 -13.99
N LYS A 20 -4.32 -2.49 -12.67
CA LYS A 20 -5.02 -1.43 -11.94
C LYS A 20 -4.02 -0.45 -11.32
N ASN A 21 -4.28 0.85 -11.42
CA ASN A 21 -3.55 1.86 -10.67
C ASN A 21 -3.99 1.86 -9.21
N MET A 22 -3.05 1.62 -8.31
CA MET A 22 -3.26 1.60 -6.87
C MET A 22 -2.67 2.88 -6.26
N PRO A 23 -3.46 3.68 -5.52
CA PRO A 23 -2.91 4.75 -4.70
C PRO A 23 -2.20 4.14 -3.49
N VAL A 24 -0.94 4.53 -3.29
CA VAL A 24 -0.10 4.09 -2.18
C VAL A 24 0.44 5.28 -1.40
N ASP A 25 0.78 5.06 -0.14
CA ASP A 25 1.55 6.03 0.64
C ASP A 25 2.95 6.15 0.02
N PRO A 26 3.52 7.37 -0.12
CA PRO A 26 4.83 7.57 -0.76
C PRO A 26 6.00 6.98 0.03
N GLU A 27 5.80 6.72 1.33
CA GLU A 27 6.84 6.20 2.21
C GLU A 27 6.89 4.67 2.12
N PRO A 28 8.00 4.08 1.65
CA PRO A 28 8.16 2.64 1.56
C PRO A 28 8.37 2.03 2.96
N VAL A 29 8.02 0.75 3.10
CA VAL A 29 8.17 -0.04 4.32
C VAL A 29 8.84 -1.38 4.03
N PHE A 30 9.61 -1.89 4.99
CA PHE A 30 10.11 -3.25 4.97
C PHE A 30 9.01 -4.23 5.39
N LEU A 31 8.93 -5.36 4.70
CA LEU A 31 7.92 -6.38 4.97
C LEU A 31 8.50 -7.70 5.44
N ILE A 32 7.78 -8.36 6.33
CA ILE A 32 7.93 -9.78 6.62
C ILE A 32 6.87 -10.54 5.79
N GLU A 33 7.29 -11.18 4.71
CA GLU A 33 6.38 -11.95 3.85
C GLU A 33 5.80 -13.16 4.58
N GLY A 34 4.52 -13.44 4.35
CA GLY A 34 3.85 -14.62 4.91
C GLY A 34 3.46 -14.49 6.39
N ASP A 35 3.96 -13.49 7.11
CA ASP A 35 3.52 -13.18 8.46
C ASP A 35 2.50 -12.05 8.47
N GLY A 36 1.21 -12.38 8.60
CA GLY A 36 0.12 -11.42 8.59
C GLY A 36 -0.84 -11.59 7.41
N ARG A 37 -1.81 -10.67 7.31
CA ARG A 37 -2.87 -10.69 6.28
C ARG A 37 -2.94 -9.41 5.47
N ASP A 38 -1.99 -8.53 5.71
CA ASP A 38 -1.97 -7.20 5.18
C ASP A 38 -1.35 -7.20 3.79
N ARG A 39 -1.99 -6.47 2.87
CA ARG A 39 -1.54 -6.35 1.49
C ARG A 39 -0.71 -5.10 1.29
N PHE A 40 0.36 -5.25 0.52
CA PHE A 40 1.30 -4.21 0.14
C PHE A 40 1.63 -4.34 -1.34
N VAL A 41 2.14 -3.26 -1.94
CA VAL A 41 2.45 -3.22 -3.38
C VAL A 41 3.90 -2.83 -3.58
N THR A 42 4.68 -3.62 -4.31
CA THR A 42 6.06 -3.26 -4.68
C THR A 42 6.07 -2.15 -5.74
N ASP A 43 7.21 -1.53 -5.98
CA ASP A 43 7.39 -0.56 -7.08
C ASP A 43 7.08 -1.15 -8.46
N ASP A 44 7.42 -2.42 -8.69
CA ASP A 44 7.05 -3.19 -9.89
C ASP A 44 5.55 -3.55 -9.98
N GLY A 45 4.76 -3.20 -8.96
CA GLY A 45 3.32 -3.44 -8.93
C GLY A 45 2.90 -4.85 -8.52
N ALA A 46 3.82 -5.67 -8.00
CA ALA A 46 3.48 -6.96 -7.40
C ALA A 46 2.78 -6.72 -6.05
N VAL A 47 1.82 -7.59 -5.71
CA VAL A 47 1.10 -7.52 -4.43
C VAL A 47 1.65 -8.58 -3.50
N ILE A 48 2.21 -8.15 -2.38
CA ILE A 48 2.76 -9.01 -1.33
C ILE A 48 1.81 -9.03 -0.14
N VAL A 49 1.74 -10.18 0.54
CA VAL A 49 0.97 -10.35 1.78
C VAL A 49 1.93 -10.61 2.93
N GLY A 50 1.78 -9.85 4.01
CA GLY A 50 2.62 -9.96 5.19
C GLY A 50 2.27 -8.90 6.22
N ARG A 51 3.29 -8.41 6.93
CA ARG A 51 3.21 -7.29 7.87
C ARG A 51 4.41 -6.38 7.68
N VAL A 52 4.29 -5.16 8.20
CA VAL A 52 5.44 -4.25 8.32
C VAL A 52 6.41 -4.82 9.35
N ALA A 53 7.69 -4.83 9.00
CA ALA A 53 8.76 -5.21 9.92
C ALA A 53 8.85 -4.20 11.07
N HIS A 54 9.14 -4.68 12.28
CA HIS A 54 9.49 -3.76 13.36
C HIS A 54 10.90 -3.19 13.14
N PRO A 55 11.25 -2.01 13.70
CA PRO A 55 12.56 -1.39 13.50
C PRO A 55 13.75 -2.30 13.82
N GLU A 56 13.59 -3.22 14.78
CA GLU A 56 14.61 -4.23 15.14
C GLU A 56 14.74 -5.40 14.14
N GLU A 57 13.74 -5.60 13.28
CA GLU A 57 13.70 -6.65 12.25
C GLU A 57 14.05 -6.11 10.86
N GLU A 58 14.14 -4.79 10.68
CA GLU A 58 14.44 -4.16 9.39
C GLU A 58 15.82 -4.60 8.88
N SER A 59 15.84 -5.23 7.70
CA SER A 59 17.07 -5.61 7.00
C SER A 59 16.94 -5.31 5.51
N ARG A 60 18.08 -5.07 4.85
CA ARG A 60 18.18 -4.91 3.39
C ARG A 60 17.77 -6.18 2.62
N ASP A 61 17.71 -7.32 3.31
CA ASP A 61 17.26 -8.59 2.75
C ASP A 61 15.74 -8.71 2.72
N LEU A 62 15.01 -7.85 3.43
CA LEU A 62 13.56 -7.83 3.43
C LEU A 62 13.02 -7.11 2.18
N PRO A 63 11.90 -7.59 1.61
CA PRO A 63 11.26 -6.88 0.53
C PRO A 63 10.75 -5.51 0.99
N VAL A 64 10.94 -4.54 0.12
CA VAL A 64 10.44 -3.18 0.28
C VAL A 64 9.18 -3.04 -0.55
N ALA A 65 8.13 -2.50 0.07
CA ALA A 65 6.86 -2.26 -0.60
C ALA A 65 6.18 -1.02 -0.04
N PHE A 66 5.08 -0.65 -0.66
CA PHE A 66 4.29 0.51 -0.30
C PHE A 66 2.96 0.09 0.31
N VAL A 67 2.51 0.88 1.29
CA VAL A 67 1.22 0.70 1.94
C VAL A 67 0.12 1.23 1.02
N PRO A 68 -0.91 0.43 0.69
CA PRO A 68 -2.07 0.96 -0.01
C PRO A 68 -2.74 2.06 0.80
N HIS A 69 -2.91 3.25 0.20
CA HIS A 69 -3.32 4.46 0.93
C HIS A 69 -4.70 4.32 1.61
N TRP A 70 -5.57 3.45 1.11
CA TRP A 70 -6.88 3.17 1.71
C TRP A 70 -6.84 2.65 3.16
N LYS A 71 -5.65 2.30 3.68
CA LYS A 71 -5.43 1.83 5.05
C LYS A 71 -5.14 2.98 6.00
N THR A 72 -4.41 3.98 5.52
CA THR A 72 -3.97 5.15 6.29
C THR A 72 -4.89 6.35 6.07
N CYS A 73 -5.71 6.33 5.02
CA CYS A 73 -6.67 7.37 4.74
C CYS A 73 -7.91 7.25 5.64
N PRO A 74 -8.23 8.26 6.47
CA PRO A 74 -9.44 8.26 7.29
C PRO A 74 -10.73 8.30 6.43
N ASN A 75 -10.64 8.89 5.22
CA ASN A 75 -11.76 9.06 4.29
C ASN A 75 -11.77 7.96 3.21
N ALA A 76 -11.06 6.84 3.42
CA ALA A 76 -11.00 5.75 2.45
C ALA A 76 -12.39 5.16 2.11
N GLY A 77 -13.31 5.17 3.10
CA GLY A 77 -14.67 4.68 2.95
C GLY A 77 -15.43 5.37 1.82
N ASP A 78 -15.20 6.66 1.61
CA ASP A 78 -15.88 7.48 0.60
C ASP A 78 -15.52 7.08 -0.84
N PHE A 79 -14.34 6.48 -1.03
CA PHE A 79 -13.83 6.03 -2.34
C PHE A 79 -14.11 4.56 -2.60
N ARG A 80 -14.53 3.79 -1.58
CA ARG A 80 -14.97 2.41 -1.79
C ARG A 80 -16.30 2.46 -2.53
N ARG A 81 -16.28 2.14 -3.82
CA ARG A 81 -17.53 1.85 -4.54
C ARG A 81 -18.18 0.66 -3.84
N SER A 82 -19.26 0.92 -3.10
CA SER A 82 -20.18 -0.13 -2.66
C SER A 82 -20.55 -0.93 -3.90
N GLY A 83 -20.23 -2.22 -3.94
CA GLY A 83 -20.73 -3.10 -4.98
C GLY A 83 -22.25 -3.05 -4.97
N ARG A 84 -22.83 -2.34 -5.94
CA ARG A 84 -24.20 -2.56 -6.40
C ARG A 84 -24.06 -3.17 -7.79
N GLY A 85 -24.45 -4.43 -7.91
CA GLY A 85 -24.48 -5.20 -9.15
C GLY A 85 -23.77 -6.52 -9.01
#